data_AF-A0A388PMX2-F1
#
_entry.id   AF-A0A388PMX2-F1
#
_cell.length_a   1.000
_cell.length_b   1.000
_cell.length_c   1.000
_cell.angle_alpha   90.00
_cell.angle_beta   90.00
_cell.angle_gamma   90.00
#
_symmetry.space_group_name_H-M   'P 1'
#
loop_
_entity.id
_entity.type
_entity.pdbx_description
1 polymer ?
#
loop_
_entity_poly.entity_id
_entity_poly.type
_entity_poly.pdbx_seq_one_letter_code
_entity_poly.pdbx_strand_id
1 'polypeptide(L)'
;MRHLARTLPAAILTLALSAGPVTYTKPNLDPTPVGATKSVSFAGATYLNKGLVGVGNFPASAVDGLGDTLGSFSSFKVDPATWRKHADGSYSGTLYTLPDRGYNRTA
;
A
#
# COMPACT_ATOMS: atom_id res chain seq x y z
N MET A 1 69.93 -28.89 28.55
CA MET A 1 68.46 -28.97 28.65
C MET A 1 67.90 -27.76 27.91
N ARG A 2 67.22 -27.97 26.76
CA ARG A 2 66.66 -26.90 25.92
C ARG A 2 65.14 -26.91 26.10
N HIS A 3 64.58 -25.87 26.72
CA HIS A 3 63.14 -25.71 26.85
C HIS A 3 62.58 -25.15 25.54
N LEU A 4 61.78 -25.94 24.81
CA LEU A 4 60.96 -25.41 23.72
C LEU A 4 59.69 -24.79 24.30
N ALA A 5 59.60 -23.46 24.28
CA ALA A 5 58.36 -22.75 24.56
C ALA A 5 57.45 -22.82 23.32
N ARG A 6 56.32 -23.52 23.45
CA ARG A 6 55.25 -23.52 22.44
C ARG A 6 54.31 -22.34 22.71
N THR A 7 54.35 -21.33 21.85
CA THR A 7 53.36 -20.26 21.82
C THR A 7 52.22 -20.65 20.88
N LEU A 8 51.01 -20.85 21.43
CA LEU A 8 49.79 -20.94 20.63
C LEU A 8 49.29 -19.52 20.32
N PRO A 9 49.02 -19.16 19.05
CA PRO A 9 48.34 -17.91 18.76
C PRO A 9 46.85 -18.03 19.11
N ALA A 10 46.38 -17.16 20.01
CA ALA A 10 44.96 -16.99 20.28
C ALA A 10 44.35 -16.08 19.19
N ALA A 11 43.45 -16.62 18.38
CA ALA A 11 42.67 -15.82 17.44
C ALA A 11 41.53 -15.12 18.19
N ILE A 12 41.57 -13.78 18.23
CA ILE A 12 40.49 -12.96 18.80
C ILE A 12 39.41 -12.81 17.71
N LEU A 13 38.23 -13.37 17.96
CA LEU A 13 37.05 -13.15 17.10
C LEU A 13 36.30 -11.91 17.61
N THR A 14 36.40 -10.80 16.87
CA THR A 14 35.61 -9.60 17.13
C THR A 14 34.21 -9.74 16.52
N LEU A 15 33.19 -9.74 17.37
CA LEU A 15 31.79 -9.74 16.96
C LEU A 15 31.27 -8.29 16.99
N ALA A 16 31.00 -7.72 15.82
CA ALA A 16 30.35 -6.41 15.73
C ALA A 16 28.83 -6.59 15.94
N LEU A 17 28.30 -6.09 17.06
CA LEU A 17 26.86 -5.95 17.28
C LEU A 17 26.42 -4.55 16.87
N SER A 18 25.49 -4.44 15.90
CA SER A 18 24.79 -3.19 15.63
C SER A 18 23.45 -3.17 16.38
N ALA A 19 23.25 -2.17 17.24
CA ALA A 19 22.05 -1.99 18.07
C ALA A 19 21.27 -0.71 17.69
N GLY A 20 21.12 -0.45 16.39
CA GLY A 20 20.38 0.71 15.86
C GLY A 20 19.01 0.32 15.28
N PRO A 21 18.02 1.24 15.28
CA PRO A 21 16.77 1.03 14.55
C PRO A 21 17.07 0.86 13.05
N VAL A 22 16.24 0.05 12.37
CA VAL A 22 16.35 -0.11 10.92
C VAL A 22 15.95 1.22 10.26
N THR A 23 16.90 1.86 9.59
CA THR A 23 16.65 3.10 8.83
C THR A 23 16.42 2.78 7.36
N TYR A 24 15.26 3.15 6.83
CA TYR A 24 14.93 3.04 5.41
C TYR A 24 15.26 4.35 4.71
N THR A 25 16.40 4.40 4.01
CA THR A 25 16.87 5.61 3.30
C THR A 25 16.49 5.63 1.82
N LYS A 26 15.86 4.58 1.32
CA LYS A 26 15.39 4.46 -0.07
C LYS A 26 13.91 4.08 -0.08
N PRO A 27 13.10 4.64 -1.00
CA PRO A 27 11.73 4.20 -1.20
C PRO A 27 11.67 2.71 -1.54
N ASN A 28 10.67 2.02 -1.00
CA ASN A 28 10.35 0.66 -1.42
C ASN A 28 9.64 0.72 -2.78
N LEU A 29 10.38 0.51 -3.86
CA LEU A 29 9.80 0.38 -5.19
C LEU A 29 9.22 -1.03 -5.35
N ASP A 30 7.96 -1.13 -5.75
CA ASP A 30 7.31 -2.40 -6.04
C ASP A 30 7.42 -2.72 -7.54
N PRO A 31 8.27 -3.66 -7.98
CA PRO A 31 8.42 -4.01 -9.39
C PRO A 31 7.32 -4.95 -9.89
N THR A 32 6.30 -5.24 -9.08
CA THR A 32 5.19 -6.12 -9.48
C THR A 32 4.50 -5.55 -10.72
N PRO A 33 4.35 -6.33 -11.81
CA PRO A 33 3.68 -5.86 -13.01
C PRO A 33 2.27 -5.32 -12.74
N VAL A 34 1.84 -4.33 -13.53
CA VAL A 34 0.47 -3.78 -13.42
C VAL A 34 -0.55 -4.90 -13.60
N GLY A 35 -1.47 -5.03 -12.64
CA GLY A 35 -2.50 -6.07 -12.61
C GLY A 35 -2.04 -7.42 -12.01
N ALA A 36 -0.76 -7.59 -11.69
CA ALA A 36 -0.28 -8.78 -10.98
C ALA A 36 -0.49 -8.64 -9.46
N THR A 37 -0.76 -9.77 -8.80
CA THR A 37 -0.91 -9.82 -7.34
C THR A 37 0.43 -10.08 -6.66
N LYS A 38 0.75 -9.27 -5.65
CA LYS A 38 1.87 -9.46 -4.74
C LYS A 38 1.39 -9.99 -3.40
N SER A 39 2.08 -11.01 -2.90
CA SER A 39 1.82 -11.58 -1.58
C SER A 39 2.85 -11.08 -0.57
N VAL A 40 2.40 -10.68 0.62
CA VAL A 40 3.26 -10.25 1.73
C VAL A 40 2.80 -10.99 2.99
N SER A 41 3.71 -11.73 3.62
CA SER A 41 3.45 -12.36 4.92
C SER A 41 3.88 -11.43 6.05
N PHE A 42 2.95 -11.10 6.94
CA PHE A 42 3.21 -10.24 8.10
C PHE A 42 2.38 -10.71 9.30
N ALA A 43 3.00 -10.80 10.48
CA ALA A 43 2.36 -11.18 11.73
C ALA A 43 1.53 -12.49 11.65
N GLY A 44 1.99 -13.49 10.88
CA GLY A 44 1.30 -14.76 10.72
C GLY A 44 0.12 -14.75 9.74
N ALA A 45 -0.17 -13.61 9.11
CA ALA A 45 -1.17 -13.49 8.06
C ALA A 45 -0.51 -13.25 6.70
N THR A 46 -1.18 -13.70 5.63
CA THR A 46 -0.78 -13.42 4.25
C THR A 46 -1.71 -12.38 3.65
N TYR A 47 -1.14 -11.24 3.26
CA TYR A 47 -1.84 -10.12 2.63
C TYR A 47 -1.59 -10.16 1.12
N LEU A 48 -2.65 -9.99 0.34
CA LEU A 48 -2.59 -9.92 -1.11
C LEU A 48 -2.80 -8.48 -1.58
N ASN A 49 -1.75 -7.87 -2.11
CA ASN A 49 -1.85 -6.62 -2.84
C ASN A 49 -2.15 -6.95 -4.31
N LYS A 50 -3.35 -6.62 -4.78
CA LYS A 50 -3.79 -6.89 -6.16
C LYS A 50 -3.33 -5.85 -7.18
N GLY A 51 -2.46 -4.92 -6.79
CA GLY A 51 -2.06 -3.78 -7.61
C GLY A 51 -3.23 -2.82 -7.89
N LEU A 52 -3.13 -2.10 -9.00
CA LEU A 52 -4.22 -1.26 -9.52
C LEU A 52 -5.36 -2.17 -10.00
N VAL A 53 -6.49 -2.16 -9.28
CA VAL A 53 -7.65 -3.02 -9.58
C VAL A 53 -8.73 -2.33 -10.43
N GLY A 54 -8.59 -1.03 -10.69
CA GLY A 54 -9.51 -0.27 -11.53
C GLY A 54 -9.17 1.21 -11.61
N VAL A 55 -9.58 1.85 -12.70
CA VAL A 55 -9.52 3.31 -12.92
C VAL A 55 -10.87 3.74 -13.48
N GLY A 56 -11.32 4.93 -13.08
CA GLY A 56 -12.45 5.60 -13.67
C GLY A 56 -12.13 7.07 -13.88
N ASN A 57 -12.84 7.70 -14.81
CA ASN A 57 -12.74 9.13 -15.07
C ASN A 57 -14.14 9.74 -15.04
N PHE A 58 -14.22 10.98 -14.57
CA PHE A 58 -15.41 11.81 -14.64
C PHE A 58 -15.02 13.20 -15.19
N PRO A 59 -15.93 13.92 -15.87
CA PRO A 59 -15.67 15.28 -16.30
C PRO A 59 -15.30 16.17 -15.11
N ALA A 60 -14.34 17.08 -15.27
CA ALA A 60 -13.98 18.05 -14.24
C ALA A 60 -15.14 19.01 -13.90
N SER A 61 -16.10 19.16 -14.82
CA SER A 61 -17.33 19.93 -14.64
C SER A 61 -18.50 19.10 -14.09
N ALA A 62 -18.27 17.85 -13.68
CA ALA A 62 -19.30 17.05 -13.02
C ALA A 62 -19.71 17.73 -11.71
N VAL A 63 -21.02 17.83 -11.49
CA VAL A 63 -21.61 18.41 -10.28
C VAL A 63 -22.34 17.35 -9.49
N ASP A 64 -22.34 17.47 -8.16
CA ASP A 64 -23.14 16.62 -7.28
C ASP A 64 -24.60 17.07 -7.23
N GLY A 65 -25.41 16.36 -6.43
CA GLY A 65 -26.84 16.66 -6.26
C GLY A 65 -27.14 18.00 -5.58
N LEU A 66 -26.12 18.68 -5.04
CA LEU A 66 -26.22 20.01 -4.43
C LEU A 66 -25.68 21.11 -5.37
N GLY A 67 -25.12 20.75 -6.52
CA GLY A 67 -24.61 21.68 -7.54
C GLY A 67 -23.13 22.02 -7.41
N ASP A 68 -22.41 21.40 -6.47
CA ASP A 68 -20.97 21.60 -6.28
C ASP A 68 -20.16 20.74 -7.26
N THR A 69 -19.03 21.24 -7.76
CA THR A 69 -18.13 20.42 -8.59
C THR A 69 -17.48 19.30 -7.76
N LEU A 70 -17.28 18.13 -8.39
CA LEU A 70 -16.61 17.02 -7.73
C LEU A 70 -15.14 17.35 -7.45
N GLY A 71 -14.79 17.49 -6.17
CA GLY A 71 -13.42 17.70 -5.69
C GLY A 71 -12.73 16.40 -5.27
N SER A 72 -11.86 16.50 -4.26
CA SER A 72 -11.21 15.34 -3.64
C SER A 72 -12.18 14.57 -2.72
N PHE A 73 -11.98 13.26 -2.60
CA PHE A 73 -12.77 12.37 -1.75
C PHE A 73 -11.92 11.80 -0.61
N SER A 74 -12.41 11.82 0.63
CA SER A 74 -11.73 11.16 1.76
C SER A 74 -12.07 9.68 1.90
N SER A 75 -13.17 9.22 1.29
CA SER A 75 -13.57 7.81 1.35
C SER A 75 -14.39 7.38 0.14
N PHE A 76 -14.36 6.06 -0.11
CA PHE A 76 -15.13 5.38 -1.14
C PHE A 76 -15.74 4.09 -0.58
N LYS A 77 -17.01 3.83 -0.91
CA LYS A 77 -17.69 2.58 -0.59
C LYS A 77 -18.54 2.14 -1.76
N VAL A 78 -18.28 0.94 -2.27
CA VAL A 78 -19.16 0.28 -3.24
C VAL A 78 -20.40 -0.23 -2.52
N ASP A 79 -21.57 0.01 -3.09
CA ASP A 79 -22.81 -0.62 -2.68
C ASP A 79 -22.92 -2.03 -3.30
N PRO A 80 -22.81 -3.11 -2.50
CA PRO A 80 -22.90 -4.46 -3.04
C PRO A 80 -24.30 -4.78 -3.58
N ALA A 81 -25.35 -4.08 -3.14
CA ALA A 81 -26.72 -4.33 -3.61
C ALA A 81 -26.89 -3.95 -5.08
N THR A 82 -26.18 -2.93 -5.56
CA THR A 82 -26.24 -2.44 -6.95
C THR A 82 -25.06 -2.89 -7.82
N TRP A 83 -23.99 -3.43 -7.22
CA TRP A 83 -22.80 -3.85 -7.98
C TRP A 83 -23.07 -5.05 -8.89
N ARG A 84 -22.86 -4.90 -10.19
CA ARG A 84 -23.10 -5.92 -11.21
C ARG A 84 -21.96 -5.97 -12.20
N LYS A 85 -21.60 -7.18 -12.62
CA LYS A 85 -20.75 -7.42 -13.79
C LYS A 85 -21.64 -7.62 -15.01
N HIS A 86 -21.32 -6.97 -16.11
CA HIS A 86 -21.99 -7.12 -17.39
C HIS A 86 -21.30 -8.20 -18.25
N ALA A 87 -22.00 -8.66 -19.29
CA ALA A 87 -21.52 -9.72 -20.18
C ALA A 87 -20.25 -9.31 -20.95
N ASP A 88 -20.09 -8.02 -21.23
CA ASP A 88 -18.90 -7.42 -21.87
C ASP A 88 -17.70 -7.26 -20.92
N GLY A 89 -17.85 -7.66 -19.65
CA GLY A 89 -16.81 -7.57 -18.64
C GLY A 89 -16.77 -6.24 -17.88
N SER A 90 -17.60 -5.26 -18.24
CA SER A 90 -17.74 -4.01 -17.49
C SER A 90 -18.47 -4.23 -16.15
N TYR A 91 -18.36 -3.27 -15.24
CA TYR A 91 -19.10 -3.27 -13.98
C TYR A 91 -19.88 -1.98 -13.83
N SER A 92 -21.07 -2.06 -13.23
CA SER A 92 -21.85 -0.90 -12.80
C SER A 92 -22.35 -1.09 -11.37
N GLY A 93 -22.67 0.01 -10.71
CA GLY A 93 -23.23 0.03 -9.37
C GLY A 93 -23.11 1.41 -8.74
N THR A 94 -23.58 1.54 -7.51
CA THR A 94 -23.47 2.78 -6.75
C THR A 94 -22.16 2.81 -5.98
N LEU A 95 -21.44 3.92 -6.12
CA LEU A 95 -20.25 4.24 -5.35
C LEU A 95 -20.57 5.45 -4.47
N TYR A 96 -20.56 5.25 -3.16
CA TYR A 96 -20.68 6.35 -2.20
C TYR A 96 -19.31 6.96 -1.95
N THR A 97 -19.28 8.28 -1.86
CA THR A 97 -18.08 9.05 -1.57
C THR A 97 -18.32 10.00 -0.41
N LEU A 98 -17.25 10.39 0.28
CA LEU A 98 -17.29 11.48 1.28
C LEU A 98 -16.42 12.63 0.77
N PRO A 99 -16.97 13.85 0.60
CA PRO A 99 -16.17 15.02 0.23
C PRO A 99 -15.09 15.31 1.26
N ASP A 100 -13.89 15.72 0.81
CA ASP A 100 -12.75 15.95 1.68
C ASP A 100 -12.99 16.95 2.83
N ARG A 101 -13.90 17.91 2.62
CA ARG A 101 -14.21 18.98 3.57
C ARG A 101 -15.69 19.09 3.91
N GLY A 102 -16.48 18.04 3.65
CA GLY A 102 -17.93 18.09 3.73
C GLY A 102 -18.55 19.02 2.68
N TYR A 103 -19.87 19.18 2.73
CA TYR A 103 -20.61 20.05 1.82
C TYR A 103 -20.47 21.52 2.22
N ASN A 104 -20.23 22.39 1.24
CA ASN A 104 -20.07 23.82 1.49
C ASN A 104 -21.46 24.49 1.58
N ARG A 105 -22.17 24.26 2.68
CA ARG A 105 -23.52 24.81 2.89
C ARG A 105 -23.61 25.58 4.20
N THR A 106 -24.06 26.84 4.13
CA THR A 106 -24.69 27.53 5.26
C THR A 106 -26.14 27.07 5.35
N ALA A 107 -26.59 26.69 6.54
CA ALA A 107 -27.97 26.27 6.82
C ALA A 107 -29.02 27.24 6.25
#